data_AF-A0A8H3HAB0-F1
#
_entry.id   AF-A0A8H3HAB0-F1
#
_cell.length_a   1.000
_cell.length_b   1.000
_cell.length_c   1.000
_cell.angle_alpha   90.00
_cell.angle_beta   90.00
_cell.angle_gamma   90.00
#
_symmetry.space_group_name_H-M   'P 1'
#
loop_
_entity.id
_entity.type
_entity.pdbx_description
1 polymer ?
#
loop_
_entity_poly.entity_id
_entity_poly.type
_entity_poly.pdbx_seq_one_letter_code
_entity_poly.pdbx_strand_id
1 'polypeptide(L)'
;MSSYPADGVCSPPELPPYLKNVHDLKPIRGAPGNAEVMRIHSVIQVVQKMIDIPGMGNRGLLARLSQHLFDVRSSIVANIYAWHFPRELLIPL
;
A
#
# COMPACT_ATOMS: atom_id res chain seq x y z
N MET A 1 8.93 -12.05 -0.05
CA MET A 1 9.85 -10.90 -0.14
C MET A 1 8.97 -9.65 -0.29
N SER A 2 8.71 -8.90 0.79
CA SER A 2 7.98 -7.63 0.67
C SER A 2 8.96 -6.56 0.20
N SER A 3 8.60 -5.91 -0.91
CA SER A 3 9.44 -4.91 -1.55
C SER A 3 9.23 -3.59 -0.83
N TYR A 4 9.98 -3.35 0.24
CA TYR A 4 10.08 -1.99 0.77
C TYR A 4 10.77 -1.13 -0.30
N PRO A 5 10.11 -0.10 -0.82
CA PRO A 5 10.65 0.67 -1.92
C PRO A 5 11.76 1.57 -1.36
N ALA A 6 12.98 1.40 -1.88
CA ALA A 6 14.20 2.09 -1.39
C ALA A 6 14.14 3.62 -1.50
N ASP A 7 13.15 4.14 -2.23
CA ASP A 7 12.83 5.56 -2.41
C ASP A 7 11.71 6.07 -1.48
N GLY A 8 11.16 5.20 -0.62
CA GLY A 8 10.05 5.55 0.28
C GLY A 8 8.72 5.78 -0.44
N VAL A 9 8.57 5.30 -1.68
CA VAL A 9 7.34 5.47 -2.49
C VAL A 9 6.56 4.17 -2.57
N CYS A 10 5.44 4.09 -1.85
CA CYS A 10 4.53 2.96 -1.93
C CYS A 10 3.66 3.09 -3.20
N SER A 11 3.95 2.29 -4.21
CA SER A 11 3.16 2.25 -5.45
C SER A 11 2.01 1.24 -5.33
N PRO A 12 0.77 1.62 -5.73
CA PRO A 12 -0.38 0.73 -5.62
C PRO A 12 -0.33 -0.39 -6.66
N PRO A 13 -1.00 -1.53 -6.38
CA PRO A 13 -1.14 -2.58 -7.37
C PRO A 13 -2.01 -2.13 -8.53
N GLU A 14 -1.72 -2.66 -9.72
CA GLU A 14 -2.54 -2.39 -10.90
C GLU A 14 -3.99 -2.84 -10.69
N LEU A 15 -4.91 -1.91 -10.90
CA LEU A 15 -6.35 -2.15 -10.82
C LEU A 15 -6.94 -2.51 -12.19
N PRO A 16 -7.95 -3.39 -12.23
CA PRO A 16 -8.71 -3.65 -13.44
C PRO A 16 -9.56 -2.44 -13.84
N PRO A 17 -9.97 -2.31 -15.12
CA PRO A 17 -10.62 -1.11 -15.65
C PRO A 17 -11.86 -0.65 -14.87
N TYR A 18 -12.68 -1.59 -14.41
CA TYR A 18 -13.90 -1.30 -13.66
C TYR A 18 -13.64 -0.68 -12.28
N LEU A 19 -12.43 -0.86 -11.71
CA LEU A 19 -12.01 -0.21 -10.46
C LEU A 19 -11.23 1.07 -10.72
N LYS A 20 -10.37 1.13 -11.75
CA LYS A 20 -9.59 2.33 -12.09
C LYS A 20 -10.48 3.56 -12.31
N ASN A 21 -11.67 3.37 -12.89
CA ASN A 21 -12.60 4.47 -13.17
C ASN A 21 -13.26 5.07 -11.91
N VAL A 22 -13.32 4.30 -10.81
CA VAL A 22 -13.99 4.70 -9.56
C VAL A 22 -12.98 5.03 -8.47
N HIS A 23 -11.84 4.34 -8.47
CA HIS A 23 -10.81 4.43 -7.47
C HIS A 23 -9.44 4.63 -8.13
N ASP A 24 -8.97 5.88 -8.13
CA ASP A 24 -7.61 6.21 -8.53
C ASP A 24 -6.69 6.12 -7.31
N LEU A 25 -5.98 4.99 -7.19
CA LEU A 25 -4.93 4.84 -6.20
C LEU A 25 -3.64 5.45 -6.77
N LYS A 26 -3.13 6.47 -6.07
CA LYS A 26 -1.88 7.15 -6.43
C LYS A 26 -0.72 6.60 -5.61
N PRO A 27 0.51 6.64 -6.13
CA PRO A 27 1.70 6.38 -5.33
C PRO A 27 1.77 7.32 -4.12
N ILE A 28 2.02 6.75 -2.95
CA ILE A 28 2.12 7.50 -1.69
C ILE A 28 3.60 7.68 -1.35
N ARG A 29 4.00 8.91 -1.04
CA ARG A 29 5.36 9.26 -0.61
C ARG A 29 5.37 9.67 0.86
N GLY A 30 6.24 9.06 1.66
CA GLY A 30 6.33 9.38 3.09
C GLY A 30 5.10 8.92 3.88
N ALA A 31 4.70 9.70 4.88
CA ALA A 31 3.57 9.34 5.74
C ALA A 31 2.23 9.46 4.97
N PRO A 32 1.42 8.38 4.91
CA PRO A 32 0.12 8.43 4.24
C PRO A 32 -0.86 9.33 4.96
N GLY A 33 -1.63 10.09 4.19
CA GLY A 33 -2.80 10.81 4.68
C GLY A 33 -3.99 9.87 4.91
N ASN A 34 -4.88 10.24 5.84
CA ASN A 34 -6.10 9.47 6.13
C ASN A 34 -6.95 9.19 4.87
N ALA A 35 -7.05 10.17 3.97
CA ALA A 35 -7.79 10.02 2.72
C ALA A 35 -7.20 8.96 1.78
N GLU A 36 -5.88 8.78 1.78
CA GLU A 36 -5.20 7.77 0.97
C GLU A 36 -5.48 6.36 1.52
N VAL A 37 -5.36 6.21 2.84
CA VAL A 37 -5.68 4.95 3.53
C VAL A 37 -7.15 4.57 3.34
N MET A 38 -8.06 5.55 3.46
CA MET A 38 -9.49 5.33 3.22
C MET A 38 -9.77 4.86 1.79
N ARG A 39 -9.12 5.44 0.77
CA ARG A 39 -9.28 5.00 -0.62
C ARG A 39 -8.84 3.55 -0.80
N ILE A 40 -7.70 3.15 -0.22
CA ILE A 40 -7.22 1.76 -0.29
C ILE A 40 -8.25 0.81 0.37
N HIS A 41 -8.80 1.17 1.53
CA HIS A 41 -9.85 0.39 2.18
C HIS A 41 -11.12 0.26 1.33
N SER A 42 -11.57 1.34 0.69
CA SER A 42 -12.75 1.28 -0.19
C SER A 42 -12.54 0.30 -1.34
N VAL A 43 -11.36 0.31 -1.97
CA VAL A 43 -11.04 -0.66 -3.05
C VAL A 43 -11.04 -2.09 -2.52
N ILE A 44 -10.40 -2.33 -1.37
CA ILE A 44 -10.37 -3.65 -0.72
C ILE A 44 -11.79 -4.17 -0.48
N GLN A 45 -12.68 -3.32 0.04
CA GLN A 45 -14.07 -3.71 0.30
C GLN A 45 -14.82 -4.10 -0.98
N VAL A 46 -14.61 -3.37 -2.08
CA VAL A 46 -15.24 -3.70 -3.37
C VAL A 46 -14.71 -5.04 -3.88
N VAL A 47 -13.38 -5.23 -3.87
CA VAL A 47 -12.75 -6.49 -4.31
C VAL A 47 -13.21 -7.67 -3.45
N GLN A 48 -13.31 -7.50 -2.12
CA GLN A 48 -13.80 -8.54 -1.21
C GLN A 48 -15.22 -8.97 -1.53
N LYS A 49 -16.13 -8.02 -1.79
CA LYS A 49 -17.53 -8.34 -2.16
C LYS A 49 -17.65 -9.10 -3.47
N MET A 50 -16.64 -9.00 -4.33
CA MET A 50 -16.62 -9.66 -5.64
C MET A 50 -15.91 -11.01 -5.64
N ILE A 51 -15.24 -11.42 -4.54
CA ILE A 51 -14.42 -12.65 -4.52
C ILE A 51 -15.22 -13.90 -4.87
N ASP A 52 -16.48 -13.96 -4.46
CA ASP A 52 -17.33 -15.13 -4.67
C ASP A 52 -18.10 -15.10 -5.99
N ILE A 53 -17.93 -14.03 -6.79
CA ILE A 53 -18.57 -13.89 -8.10
C ILE A 53 -17.68 -14.56 -9.16
N PRO A 54 -18.15 -15.63 -9.83
CA PRO A 54 -17.39 -16.28 -10.90
C PRO A 54 -17.03 -15.30 -12.02
N GLY A 55 -15.76 -15.29 -12.43
CA GLY A 55 -15.26 -14.41 -13.49
C GLY A 55 -14.97 -12.96 -13.06
N MET A 56 -15.36 -12.54 -11.85
CA MET A 56 -15.10 -11.20 -11.32
C MET A 56 -14.17 -11.22 -10.08
N GLY A 57 -14.21 -12.31 -9.31
CA GLY A 57 -13.39 -12.49 -8.12
C GLY A 57 -11.91 -12.60 -8.44
N ASN A 58 -11.09 -11.75 -7.81
CA ASN A 58 -9.64 -11.78 -7.94
C ASN A 58 -8.97 -11.79 -6.57
N ARG A 59 -8.75 -13.00 -6.03
CA ARG A 59 -8.07 -13.21 -4.73
C ARG A 59 -6.63 -12.69 -4.74
N GLY A 60 -5.94 -12.77 -5.88
CA GLY A 60 -4.57 -12.25 -6.04
C GLY A 60 -4.52 -10.72 -5.93
N LEU A 61 -5.50 -10.02 -6.52
CA LEU A 61 -5.64 -8.58 -6.38
C LEU A 61 -5.92 -8.17 -4.94
N LEU A 62 -6.81 -8.89 -4.24
CA LEU A 62 -7.06 -8.64 -2.82
C LEU A 62 -5.78 -8.76 -1.98
N ALA A 63 -5.02 -9.84 -2.18
CA ALA A 63 -3.76 -10.05 -1.46
C ALA A 63 -2.76 -8.90 -1.69
N ARG A 64 -2.61 -8.44 -2.94
CA ARG A 64 -1.74 -7.32 -3.30
C ARG A 64 -2.20 -5.99 -2.70
N LEU A 65 -3.51 -5.73 -2.67
CA LEU A 65 -4.06 -4.53 -2.04
C LEU A 65 -3.87 -4.54 -0.52
N SER A 66 -4.08 -5.68 0.13
CA SER A 66 -3.83 -5.85 1.57
C SER A 66 -2.35 -5.67 1.91
N GLN A 67 -1.46 -6.23 1.09
CA GLN A 67 -0.02 -6.01 1.25
C GLN A 67 0.34 -4.53 1.07
N HIS A 68 -0.21 -3.87 0.04
CA HIS A 68 0.02 -2.44 -0.18
C HIS A 68 -0.44 -1.59 1.02
N LEU A 69 -1.61 -1.88 1.60
CA LEU A 69 -2.07 -1.20 2.82
C LEU A 69 -1.10 -1.39 3.99
N PHE A 70 -0.57 -2.60 4.16
CA PHE A 70 0.41 -2.91 5.19
C PHE A 70 1.73 -2.15 4.96
N ASP A 71 2.24 -2.13 3.74
CA ASP A 71 3.47 -1.42 3.37
C ASP A 71 3.30 0.10 3.60
N VAL A 72 2.16 0.64 3.21
CA VAL A 72 1.78 2.04 3.44
C VAL A 72 1.75 2.36 4.94
N ARG A 73 1.11 1.52 5.78
CA ARG A 73 1.06 1.73 7.23
C ARG A 73 2.44 1.60 7.88
N SER A 74 3.26 0.67 7.40
CA SER A 74 4.58 0.38 7.96
C SER A 74 5.62 1.43 7.57
N SER A 75 5.46 2.13 6.44
CA SER A 75 6.33 3.24 6.03
C SER A 75 6.39 4.38 7.07
N ILE A 76 5.31 4.59 7.84
CA ILE A 76 5.27 5.53 8.96
C ILE A 76 6.32 5.17 10.01
N VAL A 77 6.39 3.88 10.37
CA VAL A 77 7.28 3.40 11.42
C VAL A 77 8.74 3.53 10.99
N ALA A 78 9.07 3.13 9.76
CA ALA A 78 10.42 3.29 9.21
C ALA A 78 10.85 4.76 9.12
N ASN A 79 9.94 5.66 8.70
CA ASN A 79 10.21 7.09 8.68
C ASN A 79 10.43 7.65 10.10
N ILE A 80 9.60 7.29 11.08
CA ILE A 80 9.78 7.73 12.48
C ILE A 80 11.14 7.34 13.03
N TYR A 81 11.63 6.13 12.74
CA TYR A 81 12.98 5.73 13.14
C TYR A 81 14.09 6.46 12.35
N ALA A 82 13.87 6.75 11.06
CA ALA A 82 14.83 7.51 10.25
C ALA A 82 15.01 8.98 10.70
N TRP A 83 14.00 9.59 11.32
CA TRP A 83 14.13 10.92 11.95
C TRP A 83 14.79 10.88 13.33
N HIS A 84 14.74 9.74 14.03
CA HIS A 84 15.22 9.63 15.41
C HIS A 84 16.61 9.00 15.55
N PHE A 85 17.08 8.27 14.53
CA PHE A 85 18.43 7.71 14.48
C PHE A 85 19.08 8.10 13.15
N PRO A 86 19.98 9.11 13.13
CA PRO A 86 20.69 9.46 11.92
C PRO A 86 21.59 8.31 11.47
N ARG A 87 21.69 8.10 10.15
CA ARG A 87 22.48 7.01 9.53
C ARG A 87 23.97 7.01 9.91
N GLU A 88 24.46 8.07 10.55
CA GLU A 88 25.84 8.25 11.00
C GLU A 88 26.17 7.53 12.32
N LEU A 89 25.17 6.99 13.04
CA LEU A 89 25.39 6.16 14.24
C LEU A 89 25.45 4.66 13.94
N LEU A 90 25.35 4.27 12.66
CA LEU A 90 25.38 2.87 12.20
C LEU A 90 26.76 2.52 11.61
N ILE A 91 27.82 2.92 12.31
CA ILE A 91 29.18 2.43 12.07
C ILE A 91 29.35 1.17 12.95
N PRO A 92 29.71 -0.01 12.41
CA PRO A 92 29.90 -1.20 13.24
C PRO A 92 31.15 -1.02 14.11
N LEU A 93 31.04 -1.43 15.39
CA LEU A 93 32.18 -1.59 16.29
C LEU A 93 33.01 -2.81 15.89
#